data_AF-A0A8D5IQH6-F1
#
_entry.id   AF-A0A8D5IQH6-F1
#
_cell.length_a   1.000
_cell.length_b   1.000
_cell.length_c   1.000
_cell.angle_alpha   90.00
_cell.angle_beta   90.00
_cell.angle_gamma   90.00
#
_symmetry.space_group_name_H-M   'P 1'
#
loop_
_entity.id
_entity.type
_entity.pdbx_description
1 polymer ?
#
loop_
_entity_poly.entity_id
_entity_poly.type
_entity_poly.pdbx_seq_one_letter_code
_entity_poly.pdbx_strand_id
1 'polypeptide(L)'
;MRSQERYRLTEEEFTTAASTMPRVAKRNVELAREVLVNGKGLSEVGREYGVARQSVQHYRDKVYSAYLMKVMVPPSWVKQTVYAPKEMLDDFLDEVEQERVRYFSEPRD
;
A
#
# COMPACT_ATOMS: atom_id res chain seq x y z
N MET A 1 8.09 7.81 19.46
CA MET A 1 7.41 6.63 18.90
C MET A 1 6.04 7.08 18.41
N ARG A 2 5.86 7.41 17.11
CA ARG A 2 4.56 7.85 16.61
C ARG A 2 3.65 6.62 16.49
N SER A 3 2.50 6.70 17.15
CA SER A 3 1.45 5.69 17.26
C SER A 3 1.03 5.16 15.88
N GLN A 4 0.84 3.84 15.76
CA GLN A 4 0.27 3.13 14.60
C GLN A 4 -1.23 3.47 14.33
N GLU A 5 -1.68 4.64 14.79
CA GLU A 5 -3.04 5.10 14.56
C GLU A 5 -3.19 5.68 13.15
N ARG A 6 -4.10 5.04 12.40
CA ARG A 6 -4.94 5.61 11.33
C ARG A 6 -4.27 5.90 9.99
N TYR A 7 -3.96 4.83 9.27
CA TYR A 7 -4.25 4.81 7.84
C TYR A 7 -5.42 3.85 7.62
N ARG A 8 -6.62 4.34 7.93
CA ARG A 8 -7.84 3.66 7.50
C ARG A 8 -8.09 4.07 6.07
N LEU A 9 -8.26 3.08 5.19
CA LEU A 9 -8.68 3.31 3.83
C LEU A 9 -10.19 3.49 3.81
N THR A 10 -10.68 4.36 2.95
CA THR A 10 -12.08 4.32 2.53
C THR A 10 -12.35 3.01 1.78
N GLU A 11 -13.63 2.64 1.67
CA GLU A 11 -14.04 1.45 0.91
C GLU A 11 -13.58 1.54 -0.56
N GLU A 12 -13.62 2.73 -1.15
CA GLU A 12 -13.20 2.97 -2.53
C GLU A 12 -11.69 2.81 -2.73
N GLU A 13 -10.89 3.41 -1.84
CA GLU A 13 -9.43 3.26 -1.86
C GLU A 13 -9.02 1.80 -1.68
N PHE A 14 -9.68 1.10 -0.75
CA PHE A 14 -9.45 -0.32 -0.51
C PHE A 14 -9.82 -1.16 -1.73
N THR A 15 -11.00 -0.95 -2.31
CA THR A 15 -11.49 -1.69 -3.49
C THR A 15 -10.55 -1.49 -4.67
N THR A 16 -10.13 -0.25 -4.90
CA THR A 16 -9.17 0.11 -5.95
C THR A 16 -7.83 -0.61 -5.73
N ALA A 17 -7.28 -0.59 -4.52
CA ALA A 17 -6.06 -1.32 -4.20
C ALA A 17 -6.23 -2.84 -4.38
N ALA A 18 -7.31 -3.41 -3.85
CA ALA A 18 -7.64 -4.83 -3.93
C ALA A 18 -7.76 -5.34 -5.39
N SER A 19 -8.33 -4.52 -6.28
CA SER A 19 -8.50 -4.85 -7.71
C SER A 19 -7.19 -5.14 -8.44
N THR A 20 -6.07 -4.58 -7.96
CA THR A 20 -4.74 -4.81 -8.55
C THR A 20 -4.16 -6.19 -8.21
N MET A 21 -4.84 -6.96 -7.35
CA MET A 21 -4.36 -8.24 -6.82
C MET A 21 -5.34 -9.40 -7.11
N PRO A 22 -5.67 -9.69 -8.38
CA PRO A 22 -6.67 -10.71 -8.74
C PRO A 22 -6.31 -12.14 -8.32
N ARG A 23 -5.03 -12.40 -8.02
CA ARG A 23 -4.54 -13.71 -7.56
C ARG A 23 -4.67 -13.91 -6.06
N VAL A 24 -5.02 -12.89 -5.28
CA VAL A 24 -5.21 -13.00 -3.83
C VAL A 24 -6.63 -13.51 -3.57
N ALA A 25 -6.74 -14.59 -2.80
CA ALA A 25 -8.04 -15.17 -2.46
C ALA A 25 -8.94 -14.14 -1.74
N LYS A 26 -10.24 -14.12 -2.08
CA LYS A 26 -11.22 -13.19 -1.50
C LYS A 26 -11.21 -13.17 0.03
N ARG A 27 -11.11 -14.35 0.67
CA ARG A 27 -11.00 -14.47 2.13
C ARG A 27 -9.84 -13.66 2.69
N ASN A 28 -8.69 -13.64 2.01
CA ASN A 28 -7.50 -12.93 2.47
C ASN A 28 -7.60 -11.42 2.22
N VAL A 29 -8.31 -11.01 1.17
CA VAL A 29 -8.69 -9.60 0.97
C VAL A 29 -9.60 -9.16 2.11
N GLU A 30 -10.55 -9.98 2.53
CA GLU A 30 -11.45 -9.66 3.65
C GLU A 30 -10.69 -9.43 4.97
N LEU A 31 -9.68 -10.26 5.27
CA LEU A 31 -8.81 -10.05 6.45
C LEU A 31 -8.19 -8.64 6.45
N ALA A 32 -7.74 -8.17 5.29
CA ALA A 32 -7.17 -6.85 5.15
C ALA A 32 -8.23 -5.75 5.27
N ARG A 33 -9.44 -5.99 4.76
CA ARG A 33 -10.58 -5.05 4.85
C ARG A 33 -10.99 -4.80 6.29
N GLU A 34 -11.09 -5.85 7.10
CA GLU A 34 -11.43 -5.74 8.52
C GLU A 34 -10.45 -4.83 9.28
N VAL A 35 -9.17 -4.87 8.90
CA VAL A 35 -8.14 -4.06 9.54
C VAL A 35 -8.07 -2.65 8.94
N LEU A 36 -8.02 -2.53 7.62
CA LEU A 36 -7.77 -1.26 6.92
C LEU A 36 -9.03 -0.40 6.77
N VAL A 37 -10.21 -0.99 6.66
CA VAL A 37 -11.48 -0.25 6.53
C VAL A 37 -12.20 -0.22 7.88
N ASN A 38 -12.45 -1.39 8.48
CA ASN A 38 -13.24 -1.50 9.71
C ASN A 38 -12.45 -1.15 10.98
N GLY A 39 -11.12 -1.11 10.90
CA GLY A 39 -10.26 -0.71 12.02
C GLY A 39 -10.12 -1.76 13.12
N LYS A 40 -10.47 -3.02 12.85
CA LYS A 40 -10.32 -4.12 13.81
C LYS A 40 -8.85 -4.43 14.10
N GLY A 41 -8.60 -4.97 15.29
CA GLY A 41 -7.26 -5.40 15.68
C GLY A 41 -6.81 -6.67 14.94
N LEU A 42 -5.52 -6.79 14.62
CA LEU A 42 -4.97 -7.99 13.95
C LEU A 42 -5.27 -9.30 14.70
N SER A 43 -5.16 -9.28 16.03
CA SER A 43 -5.43 -10.45 16.89
C SER A 43 -6.92 -10.75 16.99
N GLU A 44 -7.78 -9.74 16.86
CA GLU A 44 -9.24 -9.90 16.84
C GLU A 44 -9.67 -10.59 15.55
N VAL A 45 -9.26 -10.04 14.40
CA VAL A 45 -9.52 -10.62 13.08
C VAL A 45 -8.95 -12.03 12.96
N GLY A 46 -7.75 -12.27 13.48
CA GLY A 46 -7.15 -13.61 13.49
C GLY A 46 -8.00 -14.65 14.22
N ARG A 47 -8.57 -14.28 15.38
CA ARG A 47 -9.48 -15.14 16.15
C ARG A 47 -10.79 -15.37 15.41
N GLU A 48 -11.42 -14.32 14.88
CA GLU A 48 -12.69 -14.41 14.14
C GLU A 48 -12.59 -15.32 12.91
N TYR A 49 -11.48 -15.22 12.17
CA TYR A 49 -11.30 -15.95 10.91
C TYR A 49 -10.55 -17.28 11.09
N GLY A 50 -10.12 -17.64 12.29
CA GLY A 50 -9.37 -18.87 12.57
C GLY A 50 -8.00 -18.91 11.90
N VAL A 51 -7.28 -17.78 11.87
CA VAL A 51 -5.94 -17.66 11.27
C VAL A 51 -4.96 -16.99 12.24
N ALA A 52 -3.67 -17.25 12.06
CA ALA A 52 -2.64 -16.59 12.84
C ALA A 52 -2.63 -15.07 12.61
N ARG A 53 -2.36 -14.28 13.66
CA ARG A 53 -2.18 -12.81 13.59
C ARG A 53 -1.22 -12.39 12.47
N GLN A 54 -0.16 -13.17 12.24
CA GLN A 54 0.85 -12.90 11.21
C GLN A 54 0.28 -13.01 9.78
N SER A 55 -0.69 -13.91 9.56
CA SER A 55 -1.38 -14.02 8.27
C SER A 55 -2.21 -12.76 8.00
N VAL A 56 -2.95 -12.28 9.00
CA VAL A 56 -3.70 -11.02 8.90
C VAL A 56 -2.78 -9.84 8.60
N GLN A 57 -1.65 -9.73 9.33
CA GLN A 57 -0.64 -8.70 9.10
C GLN A 57 -0.11 -8.74 7.67
N HIS A 58 0.25 -9.93 7.16
CA HIS A 58 0.77 -10.09 5.81
C HIS A 58 -0.19 -9.54 4.75
N TYR A 59 -1.47 -9.91 4.81
CA TYR A 59 -2.45 -9.44 3.82
C TYR A 59 -2.79 -7.96 3.98
N ARG A 60 -2.84 -7.46 5.21
CA ARG A 60 -2.98 -6.02 5.49
C ARG A 60 -1.85 -5.22 4.86
N ASP A 61 -0.59 -5.62 5.07
CA ASP A 61 0.56 -4.92 4.50
C ASP A 61 0.61 -5.02 2.97
N LYS A 62 0.21 -6.16 2.42
CA LYS A 62 0.14 -6.37 0.97
C LYS A 62 -0.86 -5.43 0.30
N VAL A 63 -2.07 -5.30 0.85
CA VAL A 63 -3.10 -4.41 0.30
C VAL A 63 -2.74 -2.94 0.52
N TYR A 64 -2.22 -2.60 1.70
CA TYR A 64 -1.78 -1.24 1.98
C TYR A 64 -0.62 -0.80 1.08
N SER A 65 0.31 -1.70 0.78
CA SER A 65 1.39 -1.43 -0.20
C SER A 65 0.84 -1.18 -1.61
N ALA A 66 -0.19 -1.94 -2.03
CA ALA A 66 -0.85 -1.72 -3.31
C ALA A 66 -1.57 -0.35 -3.37
N TYR A 67 -2.20 0.06 -2.27
CA TYR A 67 -2.77 1.40 -2.13
C TYR A 67 -1.71 2.49 -2.26
N LEU A 68 -0.60 2.36 -1.51
CA LEU A 68 0.53 3.29 -1.54
C LEU A 68 1.10 3.46 -2.96
N MET A 69 1.23 2.37 -3.71
CA MET A 69 1.64 2.42 -5.12
C MET A 69 0.65 3.17 -6.03
N LYS A 70 -0.62 3.28 -5.66
CA LYS A 70 -1.61 4.05 -6.45
C LYS A 70 -1.64 5.53 -6.10
N VAL A 71 -1.46 5.86 -4.82
CA VAL A 71 -1.55 7.26 -4.37
C VAL A 71 -0.20 7.99 -4.41
N MET A 72 0.92 7.27 -4.34
CA MET A 72 2.26 7.88 -4.36
C MET A 72 2.99 7.72 -5.69
N VAL A 73 2.53 6.84 -6.60
CA VAL A 73 3.24 6.60 -7.86
C VAL A 73 2.32 6.94 -9.02
N PRO A 74 2.73 7.86 -9.93
CA PRO A 74 1.96 8.17 -11.12
C PRO A 74 1.70 6.91 -11.96
N PRO A 75 0.52 6.76 -12.60
CA PRO A 75 0.16 5.54 -13.33
C PRO A 75 1.10 5.16 -14.48
N SER A 76 1.83 6.12 -15.05
CA SER A 76 2.78 5.92 -16.15
C SER A 76 4.17 5.46 -15.69
N TRP A 77 4.45 5.46 -14.38
CA TRP A 77 5.76 5.15 -13.86
C TRP A 77 6.00 3.64 -13.75
N VAL A 78 7.26 3.24 -13.92
CA VAL A 78 7.69 1.83 -13.91
C VAL A 78 8.63 1.55 -12.75
N LYS A 79 8.67 0.28 -12.31
CA LYS A 79 9.59 -0.19 -11.27
C LYS A 79 10.68 -1.08 -11.88
N GLN A 80 11.94 -0.78 -11.57
CA GLN A 80 13.11 -1.61 -11.92
C GLN A 80 14.01 -1.80 -10.69
N THR A 81 14.85 -2.85 -10.70
CA THR A 81 15.84 -3.12 -9.64
C THR A 81 17.23 -3.19 -10.26
N VAL A 82 18.17 -2.40 -9.76
CA VAL A 82 19.54 -2.26 -10.29
C VAL A 82 20.56 -2.25 -9.16
N TYR A 83 21.81 -2.58 -9.48
CA TYR A 83 22.97 -2.28 -8.65
C TYR A 83 23.75 -1.15 -9.34
N ALA A 84 24.05 -0.07 -8.62
CA ALA A 84 24.75 1.10 -9.15
C ALA A 84 25.60 1.78 -8.05
N PRO A 85 26.59 2.62 -8.40
CA PRO A 85 27.29 3.46 -7.44
C PRO A 85 26.33 4.33 -6.63
N LYS A 86 26.65 4.59 -5.36
CA LYS A 86 25.78 5.32 -4.44
C LYS A 86 25.39 6.71 -4.97
N GLU A 87 26.36 7.48 -5.44
CA GLU A 87 26.14 8.85 -5.93
C GLU A 87 25.13 8.88 -7.08
N MET A 88 25.22 7.92 -8.01
CA MET A 88 24.28 7.79 -9.12
C MET A 88 22.86 7.44 -8.65
N LEU A 89 22.72 6.65 -7.59
CA LEU A 89 21.41 6.37 -6.99
C LEU A 89 20.86 7.61 -6.28
N ASP A 90 21.71 8.39 -5.61
CA ASP A 90 21.28 9.62 -4.92
C ASP A 90 20.75 10.64 -5.95
N ASP A 91 21.49 10.90 -7.04
CA ASP A 91 21.06 11.78 -8.12
C ASP A 91 19.73 11.33 -8.75
N PHE A 92 19.61 10.03 -9.04
CA PHE A 92 18.37 9.45 -9.59
C PHE A 92 17.18 9.60 -8.64
N LEU A 93 17.38 9.41 -7.34
CA LEU A 93 16.32 9.54 -6.34
C LEU A 93 15.85 10.99 -6.22
N ASP A 94 16.75 11.96 -6.30
CA ASP A 94 16.42 13.39 -6.29
C ASP A 94 15.62 13.79 -7.55
N GLU A 95 15.99 13.30 -8.72
CA GLU A 95 15.23 13.52 -9.96
C GLU A 95 13.82 12.92 -9.89
N VAL A 96 13.70 11.68 -9.37
CA VAL A 96 12.40 11.01 -9.17
C VAL A 96 11.54 11.78 -8.16
N GLU A 97 12.13 12.35 -7.11
CA GLU A 97 11.40 13.19 -6.15
C GLU A 97 10.80 14.42 -6.82
N GLN A 98 11.59 15.14 -7.61
CA GLN A 98 11.17 16.36 -8.31
C GLN A 98 10.01 16.07 -9.28
N GLU A 99 10.12 15.01 -10.09
CA GLU A 99 9.06 14.62 -11.03
C GLU A 99 7.79 14.17 -10.31
N ARG A 100 7.92 13.53 -9.13
CA ARG A 100 6.75 13.16 -8.34
C ARG A 100 6.05 14.39 -7.80
N VAL A 101 6.80 15.33 -7.21
CA VAL A 101 6.26 16.60 -6.71
C VAL A 101 5.54 17.33 -7.83
N ARG A 102 6.14 17.43 -9.01
CA ARG A 102 5.53 18.03 -10.20
C ARG A 102 4.20 17.37 -10.56
N TYR A 103 4.16 16.04 -10.70
CA TYR A 103 2.95 15.31 -11.08
C TYR A 103 1.78 15.52 -10.10
N PHE A 104 2.05 15.60 -8.79
CA PHE A 104 0.99 15.78 -7.78
C PHE A 104 0.69 17.26 -7.45
N SER A 105 1.49 18.20 -7.93
CA SER A 105 1.28 19.65 -7.71
C SER A 105 0.53 20.32 -8.86
N GLU A 106 0.55 19.75 -10.07
CA GLU A 106 -0.22 20.26 -11.21
C GLU A 106 -1.73 19.97 -11.00
N PRO A 107 -2.63 20.97 -11.23
CA PRO A 107 -4.07 20.74 -11.16
C PRO A 107 -4.47 19.67 -12.17
N ARG A 108 -5.26 18.67 -11.73
CA ARG A 108 -5.88 17.72 -12.65
C ARG A 108 -7.07 18.43 -13.31
N ASP A 109 -6.95 18.73 -14.60
CA ASP A 109 -8.06 19.20 -15.44
C ASP A 109 -9.20 18.16 -15.52
#